data_AF-A0A163YJS4-F1
#
_entry.id   AF-A0A163YJS4-F1
#
_cell.length_a   1.000
_cell.length_b   1.000
_cell.length_c   1.000
_cell.angle_alpha   90.00
_cell.angle_beta   90.00
_cell.angle_gamma   90.00
#
_symmetry.space_group_name_H-M   'P 1'
#
loop_
_entity.id
_entity.type
_entity.pdbx_description
1 polymer ?
#
loop_
_entity_poly.entity_id
_entity_poly.type
_entity_poly.pdbx_seq_one_letter_code
_entity_poly.pdbx_strand_id
1 'polypeptide(L)' 'MSRATQLFKKLDKLLSQHETFGDTPEAFVDELLSKLDGQIKAIHDKNKPDHWAAIYVERDRARIKTAVLNKVMDRSAQ' A
#
# COMPACT_ATOMS: atom_id res chain seq x y z
N MET A 1 3.28 16.60 8.15
CA MET A 1 2.84 15.37 7.44
C MET A 1 2.32 14.39 8.47
N SER A 2 1.19 13.72 8.25
CA SER A 2 0.69 12.71 9.21
C SER A 2 1.56 11.44 9.15
N ARG A 3 1.57 10.63 10.23
CA ARG A 3 2.31 9.36 10.26
C ARG A 3 1.82 8.38 9.18
N ALA A 4 0.51 8.37 8.91
CA ALA A 4 -0.06 7.61 7.81
C ALA A 4 0.46 8.11 6.44
N THR A 5 0.55 9.42 6.21
CA THR A 5 1.12 9.96 4.97
C THR A 5 2.60 9.58 4.81
N GLN A 6 3.37 9.52 5.90
CA GLN A 6 4.76 9.07 5.86
C GLN A 6 4.86 7.57 5.54
N LEU A 7 3.97 6.74 6.07
CA LEU A 7 3.86 5.33 5.73
C LEU A 7 3.61 5.16 4.23
N PHE A 8 2.60 5.84 3.67
CA PHE A 8 2.25 5.73 2.25
C PHE A 8 3.40 6.16 1.34
N LYS A 9 4.02 7.32 1.61
CA LYS A 9 5.17 7.78 0.80
C LYS A 9 6.33 6.79 0.80
N LYS A 10 6.59 6.15 1.93
CA LYS A 10 7.66 5.16 2.00
C LYS A 10 7.27 3.87 1.30
N LEU A 11 6.02 3.42 1.43
CA LEU A 11 5.49 2.27 0.69
C LEU A 11 5.58 2.52 -0.82
N ASP A 12 5.11 3.66 -1.30
CA ASP A 12 5.16 4.04 -2.72
C ASP A 12 6.60 4.03 -3.24
N LYS A 13 7.53 4.60 -2.47
CA LYS A 13 8.96 4.59 -2.82
C LYS A 13 9.53 3.18 -2.91
N LEU A 14 9.16 2.29 -1.99
CA LEU A 14 9.63 0.90 -2.01
C LEU A 14 9.05 0.15 -3.21
N LEU A 15 7.75 0.29 -3.46
CA LEU A 15 7.08 -0.32 -4.62
C LEU A 15 7.67 0.16 -5.94
N SER A 16 8.00 1.45 -6.07
CA SER A 16 8.58 2.01 -7.30
C SER A 16 10.01 1.53 -7.58
N GLN A 17 10.67 0.85 -6.64
CA GLN A 17 11.99 0.26 -6.84
C GLN A 17 11.93 -1.10 -7.55
N HIS A 18 10.76 -1.72 -7.65
CA HIS A 18 10.57 -2.98 -8.35
C HIS A 18 10.12 -2.71 -9.79
N GLU A 19 10.85 -3.26 -10.76
CA GLU A 19 10.46 -3.19 -12.19
C GLU A 19 9.30 -4.14 -12.51
N THR A 20 9.19 -5.25 -11.79
CA THR A 20 8.11 -6.24 -11.89
C THR A 20 7.88 -6.93 -10.54
N PHE A 21 6.66 -7.41 -10.33
CA PHE A 21 6.26 -8.19 -9.16
C PHE A 21 6.04 -9.69 -9.47
N GLY A 22 6.27 -10.10 -10.73
CA GLY A 22 6.09 -11.48 -11.19
C GLY A 22 4.65 -12.00 -11.05
N ASP A 23 4.51 -13.32 -10.99
CA ASP A 23 3.21 -14.00 -10.90
C ASP A 23 2.65 -14.07 -9.47
N THR A 24 3.43 -13.65 -8.47
CA THR A 24 3.02 -13.66 -7.05
C THR A 24 3.43 -12.36 -6.34
N PRO A 25 2.76 -11.23 -6.65
CA PRO A 25 3.06 -9.94 -6.03
C PRO A 25 2.95 -9.94 -4.50
N GLU A 26 2.12 -10.82 -3.93
CA GLU A 26 1.91 -10.96 -2.50
C GLU A 26 3.16 -11.45 -1.75
N ALA A 27 4.10 -12.10 -2.44
CA ALA A 27 5.35 -12.57 -1.85
C ALA A 27 6.22 -11.42 -1.31
N PHE A 28 6.03 -10.19 -1.82
CA PHE A 28 6.78 -9.00 -1.38
C PHE A 28 6.23 -8.37 -0.10
N VAL A 29 5.05 -8.79 0.38
CA VAL A 29 4.35 -8.14 1.50
C VAL A 29 5.19 -8.17 2.78
N ASP A 30 5.74 -9.33 3.15
CA ASP A 30 6.51 -9.48 4.38
C ASP A 30 7.80 -8.65 4.37
N GLU A 31 8.47 -8.59 3.22
CA GLU A 31 9.65 -7.74 3.03
C GLU A 31 9.30 -6.26 3.20
N LEU A 32 8.20 -5.81 2.57
CA LEU A 32 7.74 -4.43 2.67
C LEU A 32 7.31 -4.08 4.10
N LEU A 33 6.61 -4.98 4.79
CA LEU A 33 6.24 -4.80 6.20
C LEU A 33 7.49 -4.63 7.08
N SER A 34 8.49 -5.48 6.90
CA SER A 34 9.78 -5.38 7.61
C SER A 34 10.44 -4.02 7.37
N LYS A 35 10.49 -3.56 6.10
CA LYS A 35 11.05 -2.25 5.74
C LYS A 35 10.22 -1.07 6.28
N LEU A 36 8.93 -1.26 6.56
CA LEU A 36 8.02 -0.23 7.07
C LEU A 36 7.81 -0.27 8.59
N ASP A 37 8.42 -1.23 9.30
CA ASP A 37 8.22 -1.47 10.74
C ASP A 37 8.30 -0.19 11.59
N GLY A 38 9.27 0.68 11.34
CA GLY A 38 9.40 1.96 12.06
C GLY A 38 8.21 2.90 11.87
N GLN A 39 7.62 2.97 10.67
CA GLN A 39 6.42 3.77 10.40
C GLN A 39 5.18 3.14 11.05
N ILE A 40 5.09 1.80 11.00
CA ILE A 40 4.00 1.03 11.60
C ILE A 40 3.99 1.22 13.12
N LYS A 41 5.14 1.02 13.78
CA LYS A 41 5.33 1.28 15.22
C LYS A 41 4.94 2.71 15.58
N ALA A 42 5.40 3.70 14.82
CA ALA A 42 5.01 5.08 15.06
C ALA A 42 3.49 5.31 14.95
N ILE A 43 2.76 4.62 14.08
CA ILE A 43 1.30 4.73 14.03
C ILE A 43 0.68 4.12 15.29
N HIS A 44 1.11 2.92 15.67
CA HIS A 44 0.66 2.24 16.89
C HIS A 44 0.94 3.05 18.16
N ASP A 45 2.15 3.60 18.32
CA ASP A 45 2.55 4.32 19.54
C ASP A 45 1.69 5.57 19.81
N LYS A 46 1.25 6.27 18.76
CA LYS A 46 0.33 7.42 18.92
C LYS A 46 -1.13 6.99 19.01
N ASN A 47 -1.47 5.86 18.39
CA ASN A 47 -2.81 5.30 18.28
C ASN A 47 -3.93 6.33 18.00
N LYS A 48 -3.67 7.32 17.13
CA LYS A 48 -4.65 8.36 16.83
C LYS A 48 -5.68 7.84 15.82
N PRO A 49 -7.00 7.99 16.06
CA PRO A 49 -8.04 7.55 15.14
C PRO A 49 -7.83 8.08 13.71
N ASP A 50 -7.40 9.33 13.56
CA ASP A 50 -7.15 9.94 12.24
C ASP A 50 -6.09 9.21 11.42
N HIS A 51 -5.08 8.61 12.05
CA HIS A 51 -4.05 7.85 11.34
C HIS A 51 -4.63 6.55 10.79
N TRP A 52 -5.47 5.87 11.56
CA TRP A 52 -6.17 4.66 11.13
C TRP A 52 -7.21 4.95 10.06
N ALA A 53 -7.99 6.02 10.22
CA ALA A 53 -8.95 6.48 9.21
C ALA A 53 -8.26 6.70 7.85
N ALA A 54 -7.09 7.36 7.84
CA ALA A 54 -6.32 7.54 6.62
C ALA A 54 -5.85 6.20 6.01
N ILE A 55 -5.42 5.23 6.83
CA ILE A 55 -5.04 3.89 6.35
C ILE A 55 -6.24 3.16 5.73
N TYR A 56 -7.42 3.23 6.35
CA TYR A 56 -8.63 2.61 5.79
C TYR A 56 -9.01 3.22 4.44
N VAL A 57 -8.97 4.56 4.33
CA VAL A 57 -9.23 5.25 3.06
C VAL A 57 -8.24 4.82 1.98
N GLU A 58 -6.95 4.74 2.29
CA GLU A 58 -5.94 4.37 1.28
C GLU A 58 -6.04 2.88 0.89
N ARG A 59 -6.38 2.00 1.84
CA ARG A 59 -6.70 0.59 1.54
C ARG A 59 -7.87 0.48 0.56
N ASP A 60 -8.95 1.22 0.82
CA ASP A 60 -10.14 1.17 -0.03
C ASP A 60 -9.87 1.79 -1.41
N ARG A 61 -9.04 2.86 -1.47
CA ARG A 61 -8.52 3.40 -2.74
C ARG A 61 -7.73 2.34 -3.51
N ALA A 62 -6.84 1.59 -2.86
CA ALA A 62 -6.08 0.53 -3.50
C ALA A 62 -6.99 -0.58 -4.06
N ARG A 63 -8.00 -1.02 -3.29
CA ARG A 63 -9.01 -2.00 -3.76
C ARG A 63 -9.75 -1.52 -5.01
N ILE A 64 -10.17 -0.26 -5.03
CA ILE A 64 -10.84 0.35 -6.19
C ILE A 64 -9.89 0.37 -7.39
N LYS A 65 -8.63 0.79 -7.21
CA LYS A 65 -7.61 0.78 -8.28
C LYS A 65 -7.42 -0.62 -8.86
N THR A 66 -7.26 -1.64 -8.02
CA THR A 66 -7.14 -3.04 -8.48
C THR A 66 -8.36 -3.46 -9.30
N ALA A 67 -9.57 -3.20 -8.80
CA ALA A 67 -10.79 -3.54 -9.52
C ALA A 67 -10.91 -2.84 -10.89
N VAL A 68 -10.47 -1.58 -10.98
CA VAL A 68 -10.43 -0.85 -12.26
C VAL A 68 -9.40 -1.46 -13.22
N LEU A 69 -8.19 -1.75 -12.75
CA LEU A 69 -7.13 -2.33 -13.58
C LEU A 69 -7.53 -3.71 -14.12
N ASN A 70 -8.15 -4.56 -13.29
CA ASN A 70 -8.67 -5.85 -13.73
C ASN A 70 -9.71 -5.68 -14.85
N LYS A 71 -10.66 -4.75 -14.70
CA LYS A 71 -11.64 -4.45 -15.75
C LYS A 71 -11.01 -3.92 -17.04
N VAL A 72 -9.89 -3.21 -16.95
CA VAL A 72 -9.13 -2.76 -18.14
C VAL A 72 -8.51 -3.96 -18.85
N MET A 73 -7.87 -4.86 -18.09
CA MET A 73 -7.29 -6.10 -18.64
C MET A 73 -8.35 -6.96 -19.33
N ASP A 74 -9.50 -7.15 -18.69
CA ASP A 74 -10.61 -7.94 -19.24
C ASP A 74 -11.12 -7.36 -20.57
N ARG A 75 -11.19 -6.04 -20.68
CA ARG A 75 -11.59 -5.35 -21.92
C ARG A 75 -10.55 -5.41 -23.03
N SER A 76 -9.27 -5.48 -22.68
CA SER A 76 -8.19 -5.61 -23.67
C SER A 76 -8.01 -7.03 -24.21
N ALA A 77 -8.65 -8.02 -23.58
CA ALA A 77 -8.64 -9.42 -24.01
C ALA A 77 -9.81 -9.77 -24.97
N GLN A 78 -10.66 -8.80 -25.31
CA GLN A 78 -11.75 -8.90 -26.30
C GLN A 78 -11.34 -8.27 -27.63
#